data_AF-A0A523CW25-F1
#
_entry.id   AF-A0A523CW25-F1
#
_cell.length_a   1.000
_cell.length_b   1.000
_cell.length_c   1.000
_cell.angle_alpha   90.00
_cell.angle_beta   90.00
_cell.angle_gamma   90.00
#
_symmetry.space_group_name_H-M   'P 1'
#
loop_
_entity.id
_entity.type
_entity.pdbx_description
1 polymer ?
#
loop_
_entity_poly.entity_id
_entity_poly.type
_entity_poly.pdbx_seq_one_letter_code
_entity_poly.pdbx_strand_id
1 'polypeptide(L)'
;MNRILLTLSLVFLLGFGPVLAQQLPDLVAEHGYADMILVNGKIAAMDDRSSTPNSAGQFFQAMAIKGKRIMALGTDAEMRRLAGPNTRLVDVGGKTVLPGLIQTH
;
A
#
# COMPACT_ATOMS: atom_id res chain seq x y z
N MET A 1 -24.71 -19.59 43.13
CA MET A 1 -24.70 -19.94 41.69
C MET A 1 -24.23 -18.81 40.75
N ASN A 2 -23.52 -17.76 41.22
CA ASN A 2 -23.14 -16.62 40.37
C ASN A 2 -21.63 -16.32 40.26
N ARG A 3 -20.74 -17.03 40.99
CA ARG A 3 -19.29 -16.74 40.94
C ARG A 3 -18.60 -17.31 39.69
N ILE A 4 -19.07 -18.48 39.21
CA ILE A 4 -18.53 -19.16 38.02
C ILE A 4 -18.91 -18.42 36.72
N LEU A 5 -20.11 -17.86 36.64
CA LEU A 5 -20.52 -17.02 35.50
C LEU A 5 -19.72 -15.70 35.41
N LEU A 6 -19.42 -15.07 36.56
CA LEU A 6 -18.63 -13.83 36.62
C LEU A 6 -17.17 -14.05 36.21
N THR A 7 -16.56 -15.18 36.58
CA THR A 7 -15.19 -15.52 36.19
C THR A 7 -15.07 -15.88 34.71
N LEU A 8 -16.06 -16.55 34.12
CA LEU A 8 -16.10 -16.86 32.69
C LEU A 8 -16.22 -15.60 31.82
N SER A 9 -17.02 -14.62 32.26
CA SER A 9 -17.16 -13.33 31.56
C SER A 9 -15.89 -12.49 31.62
N LEU A 10 -15.12 -12.56 32.72
CA LEU A 10 -13.87 -11.82 32.90
C LEU A 10 -12.72 -12.41 32.06
N VAL A 11 -12.67 -13.74 31.93
CA VAL A 11 -11.69 -14.43 31.06
C VAL A 11 -12.02 -14.20 29.58
N PHE A 12 -13.30 -14.10 29.21
CA PHE A 12 -13.69 -13.73 27.85
C PHE A 12 -13.29 -12.29 27.51
N LEU A 13 -13.37 -11.35 28.45
CA LEU A 13 -12.93 -9.96 28.29
C LEU A 13 -11.40 -9.78 28.26
N LEU A 14 -10.64 -10.64 28.96
CA LEU A 14 -9.16 -10.60 28.99
C LEU A 14 -8.49 -11.48 27.92
N GLY A 15 -9.21 -12.48 27.38
CA GLY A 15 -8.70 -13.40 26.34
C GLY A 15 -8.99 -12.96 24.90
N PHE A 16 -9.82 -11.94 24.70
CA PHE A 16 -10.21 -11.39 23.39
C PHE A 16 -9.54 -10.03 23.06
N GLY A 17 -8.32 -9.77 23.54
CA GLY A 17 -7.51 -8.64 23.08
C GLY A 17 -6.25 -9.13 22.36
N PRO A 18 -5.86 -8.62 21.17
CA PRO A 18 -6.46 -7.62 20.28
C PRO A 18 -6.76 -8.23 18.90
N VAL A 19 -7.84 -9.00 18.75
CA VAL A 19 -8.25 -9.52 17.42
C VAL A 19 -8.88 -8.41 16.54
N LEU A 20 -9.10 -7.22 17.11
CA LEU A 20 -9.67 -6.04 16.45
C LEU A 20 -8.62 -4.98 16.06
N ALA A 21 -7.34 -5.18 16.37
CA ALA A 21 -6.30 -4.30 15.84
C ALA A 21 -6.08 -4.68 14.38
N GLN A 22 -6.39 -3.78 13.43
CA GLN A 22 -5.95 -3.95 12.04
C GLN A 22 -4.43 -4.12 12.06
N GLN A 23 -3.96 -5.30 11.69
CA GLN A 23 -2.54 -5.57 11.54
C GLN A 23 -1.98 -4.55 10.54
N LEU A 24 -1.08 -3.71 11.02
CA LEU A 24 -0.39 -2.71 10.21
C LEU A 24 0.39 -3.44 9.11
N PRO A 25 0.30 -3.04 7.82
CA PRO A 25 1.02 -3.73 6.77
C PRO A 25 2.53 -3.75 7.04
N ASP A 26 3.21 -4.87 6.80
CA ASP A 26 4.64 -5.05 7.10
C ASP A 26 5.50 -3.93 6.48
N LEU A 27 5.18 -3.51 5.26
CA LEU A 27 5.88 -2.42 4.57
C LEU A 27 5.78 -1.07 5.32
N VAL A 28 4.64 -0.81 5.97
CA VAL A 28 4.43 0.37 6.80
C VAL A 28 5.18 0.22 8.13
N ALA A 29 5.26 -0.98 8.68
CA ALA A 29 6.05 -1.23 9.90
C ALA A 29 7.55 -1.02 9.64
N GLU A 30 8.05 -1.40 8.47
CA GLU A 30 9.46 -1.29 8.09
C GLU A 30 9.87 0.14 7.70
N HIS A 31 9.02 0.86 6.96
CA HIS A 31 9.37 2.14 6.34
C HIS A 31 8.52 3.33 6.77
N GLY A 32 7.51 3.10 7.61
CA GLY A 32 6.44 4.06 7.90
C GLY A 32 5.43 4.16 6.74
N TYR A 33 4.36 4.93 6.96
CA TYR A 33 3.34 5.18 5.93
C TYR A 33 3.93 5.89 4.70
N ALA A 34 3.33 5.65 3.53
CA ALA A 34 3.69 6.35 2.31
C ALA A 34 3.51 7.87 2.47
N ASP A 35 4.37 8.67 1.84
CA ASP A 35 4.21 10.13 1.86
C ASP A 35 3.22 10.57 0.77
N MET A 36 3.17 9.84 -0.35
CA MET A 36 2.23 10.07 -1.45
C MET A 36 1.77 8.75 -2.07
N ILE A 37 0.52 8.68 -2.50
CA ILE A 37 -0.02 7.57 -3.27
C ILE A 37 -0.74 8.10 -4.50
N LEU A 38 -0.34 7.61 -5.67
CA LEU A 38 -1.08 7.79 -6.93
C LEU A 38 -2.08 6.65 -7.06
N VAL A 39 -3.34 6.95 -7.38
CA VAL A 39 -4.43 5.96 -7.55
C VAL A 39 -5.19 6.21 -8.84
N ASN A 40 -5.96 5.20 -9.28
CA ASN A 40 -6.77 5.23 -10.49
C ASN A 40 -5.92 5.60 -11.71
N GLY A 41 -4.78 4.93 -11.86
CA GLY A 41 -3.83 5.17 -12.93
C GLY A 41 -3.56 3.96 -13.80
N LYS A 42 -2.79 4.20 -14.85
CA LYS A 42 -2.07 3.17 -15.60
C LYS A 42 -0.58 3.42 -15.43
N ILE A 43 0.01 2.85 -14.38
CA ILE A 43 1.42 3.06 -14.03
C ILE A 43 2.30 2.15 -14.89
N ALA A 44 3.12 2.72 -15.78
CA ALA A 44 4.10 1.96 -16.55
C ALA A 44 5.35 1.68 -15.71
N ALA A 45 5.59 0.40 -15.35
CA ALA A 45 6.74 0.04 -14.52
C ALA A 45 8.06 0.04 -15.29
N MET A 46 8.02 -0.19 -16.61
CA MET A 46 9.21 -0.27 -17.47
C MET A 46 10.23 -1.32 -16.96
N ASP A 47 9.72 -2.43 -16.44
CA ASP A 47 10.48 -3.48 -15.75
C ASP A 47 10.84 -4.68 -16.63
N ASP A 48 10.40 -4.69 -17.89
CA ASP A 48 10.85 -5.69 -18.86
C ASP A 48 12.32 -5.43 -19.20
N ARG A 49 13.16 -6.43 -18.90
CA ARG A 49 14.60 -6.44 -19.22
C ARG A 49 14.94 -7.29 -20.43
N SER A 50 13.94 -7.85 -21.10
CA SER A 50 14.14 -8.61 -22.34
C SER A 50 14.53 -7.69 -23.49
N SER A 51 15.06 -8.26 -24.57
CA SER A 51 15.36 -7.54 -25.81
C SER A 51 14.15 -7.44 -26.74
N THR A 52 12.94 -7.74 -26.24
CA THR A 52 11.73 -7.73 -27.05
C THR A 52 11.33 -6.28 -27.36
N PRO A 53 11.24 -5.89 -28.64
CA PRO A 53 10.81 -4.54 -29.00
C PRO A 53 9.39 -4.24 -28.50
N ASN A 54 9.12 -2.98 -28.17
CA ASN A 54 7.79 -2.46 -27.80
C ASN A 54 7.15 -3.11 -26.56
N SER A 55 7.94 -3.73 -25.68
CA SER A 55 7.45 -4.23 -24.40
C SER A 55 7.81 -3.28 -23.26
N ALA A 56 6.80 -2.79 -22.54
CA ALA A 56 6.95 -1.88 -21.41
C ALA A 56 6.94 -2.60 -20.05
N GLY A 57 6.83 -3.93 -20.04
CA GLY A 57 6.65 -4.71 -18.83
C GLY A 57 5.26 -4.54 -18.20
N GLN A 58 5.21 -4.57 -16.87
CA GLN A 58 3.95 -4.57 -16.12
C GLN A 58 3.31 -3.18 -16.02
N PHE A 59 1.98 -3.19 -15.95
CA PHE A 59 1.18 -2.00 -15.64
C PHE A 59 0.43 -2.20 -14.33
N PHE A 60 0.41 -1.16 -13.48
CA PHE A 60 -0.27 -1.17 -12.19
C PHE A 60 -1.32 -0.07 -12.10
N GLN A 61 -2.27 -0.19 -11.16
CA GLN A 61 -3.32 0.80 -10.96
C GLN A 61 -2.85 1.96 -10.06
N ALA A 62 -1.96 1.67 -9.13
CA ALA A 62 -1.51 2.62 -8.13
C ALA A 62 -0.02 2.47 -7.79
N MET A 63 0.54 3.55 -7.24
CA MET A 63 1.94 3.64 -6.80
C MET A 63 2.01 4.34 -5.44
N ALA A 64 2.67 3.73 -4.46
CA ALA A 64 3.02 4.34 -3.19
C ALA A 64 4.46 4.86 -3.23
N ILE A 65 4.70 6.04 -2.67
CA ILE A 65 5.99 6.74 -2.68
C ILE A 65 6.38 7.11 -1.25
N LYS A 66 7.64 6.82 -0.88
CA LYS A 66 8.25 7.20 0.40
C LYS A 66 9.52 8.00 0.13
N GLY A 67 9.55 9.26 0.54
CA GLY A 67 10.62 10.21 0.25
C GLY A 67 10.88 10.31 -1.25
N LYS A 68 12.07 9.86 -1.68
CA LYS A 68 12.52 9.88 -3.08
C LYS A 68 12.45 8.53 -3.77
N ARG A 69 11.76 7.55 -3.18
CA ARG A 69 11.70 6.17 -3.69
C ARG A 69 10.26 5.71 -3.90
N ILE A 70 10.09 4.88 -4.92
CA ILE A 70 8.88 4.07 -5.07
C ILE A 70 8.91 3.05 -3.93
N MET A 71 7.87 3.10 -3.10
CA MET A 71 7.70 2.21 -1.96
C MET A 71 7.04 0.90 -2.41
N ALA A 72 5.98 1.00 -3.22
CA ALA A 72 5.29 -0.16 -3.79
C ALA A 72 4.48 0.20 -5.04
N LEU A 73 4.14 -0.84 -5.81
CA LEU A 73 3.21 -0.81 -6.95
C LEU A 73 2.14 -1.87 -6.73
N GLY A 74 0.91 -1.62 -7.19
CA GLY A 74 -0.17 -2.59 -7.05
C GLY A 74 -1.54 -2.07 -7.48
N THR A 75 -2.58 -2.69 -6.94
CA THR A 75 -3.96 -2.22 -7.07
C THR A 75 -4.23 -0.98 -6.22
N ASP A 76 -5.29 -0.24 -6.54
CA ASP A 76 -5.73 0.91 -5.72
C ASP A 76 -5.97 0.52 -4.26
N ALA A 77 -6.58 -0.64 -4.04
CA ALA A 77 -6.89 -1.13 -2.69
C ALA A 77 -5.61 -1.46 -1.91
N GLU A 78 -4.63 -2.11 -2.53
CA GLU A 78 -3.36 -2.43 -1.89
C GLU A 78 -2.57 -1.19 -1.49
N MET A 79 -2.45 -0.22 -2.40
CA MET A 79 -1.69 0.99 -2.12
C MET A 79 -2.38 1.86 -1.07
N ARG A 80 -3.72 1.95 -1.07
CA ARG A 80 -4.47 2.69 -0.04
C ARG A 80 -4.25 2.16 1.38
N ARG A 81 -3.94 0.86 1.55
CA ARG A 81 -3.58 0.32 2.88
C ARG A 81 -2.25 0.85 3.41
N LEU A 82 -1.39 1.39 2.54
CA LEU A 82 -0.11 2.00 2.92
C LEU A 82 -0.25 3.48 3.32
N ALA A 83 -1.46 4.05 3.26
CA ALA A 83 -1.74 5.43 3.63
C ALA A 83 -1.81 5.59 5.16
N GLY A 84 -1.20 6.65 5.66
CA GLY A 84 -1.33 7.13 7.02
C GLY A 84 -1.95 8.54 7.06
N PRO A 85 -2.04 9.15 8.26
CA PRO A 85 -2.72 10.42 8.45
C PRO A 85 -2.20 11.59 7.60
N ASN A 86 -0.92 11.54 7.20
CA ASN A 86 -0.25 12.59 6.44
C ASN A 86 0.00 12.21 4.97
N THR A 87 -0.48 11.06 4.51
CA THR A 87 -0.25 10.60 3.13
C THR A 87 -1.05 11.44 2.14
N ARG A 88 -0.38 11.99 1.13
CA ARG A 88 -1.04 12.67 0.03
C ARG A 88 -1.60 11.66 -0.97
N LEU A 89 -2.91 11.57 -1.08
CA LEU A 89 -3.59 10.80 -2.13
C LEU A 89 -3.79 11.67 -3.38
N VAL A 90 -3.41 11.15 -4.54
CA VAL A 90 -3.56 11.81 -5.84
C VAL A 90 -4.28 10.86 -6.79
N ASP A 91 -5.53 11.18 -7.13
CA ASP A 91 -6.25 10.51 -8.21
C ASP A 91 -5.74 11.04 -9.56
N VAL A 92 -5.20 10.15 -10.39
CA VAL A 92 -4.67 10.54 -11.70
C VAL A 92 -5.71 10.46 -12.83
N GLY A 93 -6.94 10.08 -12.53
CA GLY A 93 -8.09 10.14 -13.45
C GLY A 93 -7.99 9.17 -14.62
N GLY A 94 -7.51 7.96 -14.39
CA GLY A 94 -7.30 6.93 -15.42
C GLY A 94 -6.11 7.18 -16.35
N LYS A 95 -5.33 8.24 -16.12
CA LYS A 95 -4.20 8.60 -16.99
C LYS A 95 -3.01 7.68 -16.78
N THR A 96 -2.16 7.61 -17.80
CA THR A 96 -0.89 6.88 -17.74
C THR A 96 0.15 7.66 -16.95
N VAL A 97 0.77 7.02 -15.97
CA VAL A 97 1.96 7.54 -15.28
C VAL A 97 3.18 6.89 -15.93
N LEU A 98 4.08 7.73 -16.43
CA LEU A 98 5.32 7.29 -17.05
C LEU A 98 6.50 7.59 -16.11
N PRO A 99 7.59 6.80 -16.19
CA PRO A 99 8.87 7.22 -15.66
C PRO A 99 9.27 8.60 -16.23
N GLY A 100 10.02 9.36 -15.44
CA GLY A 100 10.61 10.61 -15.94
C GLY A 100 11.48 10.34 -17.16
N LEU A 101 11.34 11.18 -18.20
CA LEU A 101 12.16 11.05 -19.40
C LEU A 101 13.59 11.50 -19.09
N ILE A 102 14.56 10.66 -19.42
CA ILE A 102 15.98 10.97 -19.29
C ILE A 102 16.52 11.23 -20.70
N GLN A 103 16.90 12.47 -20.96
CA GLN A 103 17.60 12.88 -22.17
C GLN A 103 19.10 12.88 -21.85
N THR A 104 19.88 12.07 -22.56
CA THR A 104 21.30 11.79 -22.26
C THR A 104 22.29 12.42 -23.24
N HIS A 105 21.82 13.14 -24.25
CA HIS A 105 22.60 13.63 -25.39
C HIS A 105 22.24 15.06 -25.81
#